data_AF-A0A0A1YPB9-F1
#
_entry.id   AF-A0A0A1YPB9-F1
#
_cell.length_a   1.000
_cell.length_b   1.000
_cell.length_c   1.000
_cell.angle_alpha   90.00
_cell.angle_beta   90.00
_cell.angle_gamma   90.00
#
_symmetry.space_group_name_H-M   'P 1'
#
loop_
_entity.id
_entity.type
_entity.pdbx_description
1 polymer ?
#
loop_
_entity_poly.entity_id
_entity_poly.type
_entity_poly.pdbx_seq_one_letter_code
_entity_poly.pdbx_strand_id
1 'polypeptide(L)'
;MDMLWALNRRFTRWSIVFGMPSKAPLGELTHHAQVAPSWSNLQVLNSQGCNVDLQLTSPGSWLHLQGVTALDFERLAAQGVTPTIQFASGGITQAFVHVNYGCESRQVMDSLAEQIQVGLDASVRAHIGSVSFPLPGFDCWSDEQLRVCRGISFDSNSMGTQLSNQLRHLKGEVDRSRTLGAVPALILEATTEGGAESLKEKRTVRGEPPRPSEY
;
A
#
# COMPACT_ATOMS: atom_id res chain seq x y z
N MET A 1 23.99 -8.74 -4.69
CA MET A 1 23.47 -9.84 -5.54
C MET A 1 22.51 -10.75 -4.77
N ASP A 2 22.81 -11.15 -3.53
CA ASP A 2 21.97 -12.09 -2.76
C ASP A 2 20.54 -11.62 -2.50
N MET A 3 20.31 -10.31 -2.32
CA MET A 3 18.98 -9.74 -2.13
C MET A 3 18.06 -9.91 -3.36
N LEU A 4 18.57 -9.72 -4.58
CA LEU A 4 17.79 -9.91 -5.81
C LEU A 4 17.47 -11.38 -6.07
N TRP A 5 18.38 -12.29 -5.66
CA TRP A 5 18.11 -13.72 -5.64
C TRP A 5 17.01 -14.11 -4.64
N ALA A 6 17.01 -13.51 -3.45
CA ALA A 6 15.95 -13.69 -2.45
C ALA A 6 14.59 -13.17 -2.97
N LEU A 7 14.59 -12.04 -3.68
CA LEU A 7 13.40 -11.47 -4.31
C LEU A 7 12.84 -12.36 -5.42
N ASN A 8 13.68 -12.88 -6.31
CA ASN A 8 13.25 -13.81 -7.37
C ASN A 8 12.59 -15.09 -6.85
N ARG A 9 12.93 -15.55 -5.64
CA ARG A 9 12.40 -16.79 -5.07
C ARG A 9 11.04 -16.61 -4.39
N ARG A 10 10.69 -15.41 -3.94
CA ARG A 10 9.53 -15.16 -3.05
C ARG A 10 8.59 -14.05 -3.54
N PHE A 11 9.04 -13.20 -4.45
CA PHE A 11 8.29 -12.04 -4.94
C PHE A 11 7.92 -12.23 -6.41
N THR A 12 6.64 -12.14 -6.74
CA THR A 12 6.14 -12.42 -8.10
C THR A 12 6.50 -11.33 -9.10
N ARG A 13 6.70 -10.07 -8.66
CA ARG A 13 7.07 -8.91 -9.52
C ARG A 13 7.88 -7.85 -8.74
N TRP A 14 9.14 -7.68 -9.12
CA TRP A 14 9.99 -6.55 -8.72
C TRP A 14 10.55 -5.88 -9.98
N SER A 15 10.94 -4.62 -9.85
CA SER A 15 11.66 -3.88 -10.89
C SER A 15 12.71 -2.96 -10.25
N ILE A 16 13.80 -2.69 -10.95
CA ILE A 16 14.72 -1.61 -10.61
C ILE A 16 14.36 -0.44 -11.51
N VAL A 17 13.88 0.64 -10.91
CA VAL A 17 13.44 1.84 -11.61
C VAL A 17 14.52 2.90 -11.42
N PHE A 18 14.88 3.60 -12.48
CA PHE A 18 15.87 4.67 -12.39
C PHE A 18 15.42 5.92 -13.13
N GLY A 19 15.68 7.08 -12.54
CA GLY A 19 15.26 8.36 -13.10
C GLY A 19 15.57 9.54 -12.20
N MET A 20 15.29 10.74 -12.71
CA MET A 20 15.47 11.98 -11.96
C MET A 20 14.42 12.10 -10.85
N PRO A 21 14.76 12.67 -9.67
CA PRO A 21 13.80 12.93 -8.60
C PRO A 21 12.56 13.68 -9.10
N SER A 22 11.38 13.25 -8.66
CA SER A 22 10.09 13.86 -8.99
C SER A 22 9.76 13.92 -10.50
N LYS A 23 10.43 13.12 -11.34
CA LYS A 23 10.14 12.98 -12.77
C LYS A 23 9.72 11.55 -13.10
N ALA A 24 9.20 11.36 -14.31
CA ALA A 24 8.95 10.03 -14.84
C ALA A 24 10.27 9.23 -14.90
N PRO A 25 10.22 7.91 -14.67
CA PRO A 25 11.38 7.05 -14.83
C PRO A 25 12.02 7.16 -16.21
N LEU A 26 13.35 7.11 -16.25
CA LEU A 26 14.11 7.02 -17.51
C LEU A 26 14.08 5.58 -18.06
N GLY A 27 13.97 4.59 -17.17
CA GLY A 27 13.85 3.20 -17.54
C GLY A 27 13.61 2.29 -16.34
N GLU A 28 13.39 1.02 -16.64
CA GLU A 28 13.21 -0.04 -15.65
C GLU A 28 13.94 -1.32 -16.07
N LEU A 29 14.46 -2.06 -15.09
CA LEU A 29 14.97 -3.41 -15.25
C LEU A 29 14.03 -4.37 -14.51
N THR A 30 13.48 -5.35 -15.22
CA THR A 30 12.47 -6.28 -14.70
C THR A 30 12.99 -7.71 -14.59
N HIS A 31 14.18 -7.98 -15.14
CA HIS A 31 14.79 -9.31 -15.12
C HIS A 31 16.20 -9.28 -14.52
N HIS A 32 16.51 -10.28 -13.70
CA HIS A 32 17.81 -10.41 -13.05
C HIS A 32 18.99 -10.40 -14.03
N ALA A 33 18.84 -11.02 -15.21
CA ALA A 33 19.88 -11.05 -16.24
C ALA A 33 20.28 -9.65 -16.75
N GLN A 34 19.41 -8.65 -16.62
CA GLN A 34 19.67 -7.27 -17.04
C GLN A 34 20.51 -6.49 -16.01
N VAL A 35 20.52 -6.92 -14.74
CA VAL A 35 21.06 -6.12 -13.64
C VAL A 35 22.58 -6.06 -13.68
N ALA A 36 23.26 -7.21 -13.78
CA ALA A 36 24.72 -7.25 -13.78
C ALA A 36 25.35 -6.46 -14.95
N PRO A 37 24.88 -6.61 -16.20
CA PRO A 37 25.40 -5.81 -17.32
C PRO A 37 25.10 -4.31 -17.21
N SER A 38 23.99 -3.94 -16.57
CA SER A 38 23.56 -2.53 -16.45
C SER A 38 24.18 -1.82 -15.24
N TRP A 39 24.78 -2.54 -14.30
CA TRP A 39 25.18 -2.00 -13.00
C TRP A 39 26.11 -0.80 -13.08
N SER A 40 27.16 -0.86 -13.90
CA SER A 40 28.10 0.26 -14.08
C SER A 40 27.40 1.50 -14.64
N ASN A 41 26.47 1.31 -15.58
CA ASN A 41 25.72 2.43 -16.17
C ASN A 41 24.77 3.04 -15.13
N LEU A 42 24.14 2.22 -14.28
CA LEU A 42 23.33 2.71 -13.16
C LEU A 42 24.18 3.55 -12.19
N GLN A 43 25.44 3.16 -11.91
CA GLN A 43 26.34 3.95 -11.06
C GLN A 43 26.68 5.31 -11.69
N VAL A 44 26.95 5.33 -13.00
CA VAL A 44 27.16 6.58 -13.73
C VAL A 44 25.92 7.47 -13.67
N LEU A 45 24.73 6.92 -13.93
CA LEU A 45 23.47 7.67 -13.82
C LEU A 45 23.24 8.21 -12.41
N ASN A 46 23.55 7.42 -11.38
CA ASN A 46 23.43 7.87 -10.00
C ASN A 46 24.39 9.02 -9.68
N SER A 47 25.62 9.01 -10.20
CA SER A 47 26.55 10.14 -10.06
C SER A 47 26.07 11.42 -10.78
N GLN A 48 25.13 11.29 -11.72
CA GLN A 48 24.57 12.38 -12.51
C GLN A 48 23.21 12.88 -12.00
N GLY A 49 22.77 12.46 -10.82
CA GLY A 49 21.51 12.94 -10.24
C GLY A 49 20.31 12.01 -10.40
N CYS A 50 20.49 10.78 -10.90
CA CYS A 50 19.39 9.81 -10.98
C CYS A 50 19.27 8.99 -9.69
N ASN A 51 18.04 8.78 -9.23
CA ASN A 51 17.74 7.75 -8.24
C ASN A 51 17.68 6.39 -8.91
N VAL A 52 18.14 5.36 -8.19
CA VAL A 52 18.07 3.96 -8.59
C VAL A 52 17.39 3.22 -7.46
N ASP A 53 16.10 2.94 -7.65
CA ASP A 53 15.26 2.38 -6.62
C ASP A 53 14.83 0.96 -7.00
N LEU A 54 14.73 0.12 -5.97
CA LEU A 54 14.07 -1.17 -6.07
C LEU A 54 12.59 -0.98 -5.78
N GLN A 55 11.75 -1.27 -6.76
CA GLN A 55 10.30 -1.25 -6.66
C GLN A 55 9.77 -2.67 -6.49
N LEU A 56 8.95 -2.86 -5.46
CA LEU A 56 8.23 -4.11 -5.20
C LEU A 56 6.77 -3.92 -5.58
N THR A 57 6.32 -4.61 -6.63
CA THR A 57 4.94 -4.52 -7.08
C THR A 57 4.10 -5.55 -6.35
N SER A 58 3.33 -5.09 -5.36
CA SER A 58 2.43 -5.92 -4.57
C SER A 58 0.99 -5.40 -4.70
N PRO A 59 -0.03 -6.28 -4.79
CA PRO A 59 -1.41 -5.89 -4.55
C PRO A 59 -1.70 -5.65 -3.05
N GLY A 60 -0.72 -5.93 -2.18
CA GLY A 60 -0.82 -5.77 -0.73
C GLY A 60 -0.65 -4.34 -0.25
N SER A 61 -0.84 -4.17 1.05
CA SER A 61 -0.68 -2.91 1.75
C SER A 61 0.58 -2.93 2.60
N TRP A 62 1.14 -1.77 2.85
CA TRP A 62 2.37 -1.58 3.60
C TRP A 62 2.19 -0.47 4.62
N LEU A 63 2.90 -0.58 5.74
CA LEU A 63 3.14 0.55 6.61
C LEU A 63 4.56 1.04 6.36
N HIS A 64 4.69 2.32 6.02
CA HIS A 64 5.96 3.01 5.92
C HIS A 64 6.22 3.75 7.22
N LEU A 65 7.30 3.39 7.90
CA LEU A 65 7.75 4.02 9.13
C LEU A 65 8.98 4.86 8.83
N GLN A 66 8.97 6.13 9.23
CA GLN A 66 10.07 7.07 9.03
C GLN A 66 10.54 7.65 10.37
N GLY A 67 11.87 7.72 10.56
CA GLY A 67 12.46 8.18 11.81
C GLY A 67 12.51 7.09 12.88
N VAL A 68 12.64 5.82 12.47
CA VAL A 68 12.55 4.67 13.39
C VAL A 68 13.75 4.61 14.33
N THR A 69 13.49 4.60 15.63
CA THR A 69 14.49 4.48 16.68
C THR A 69 14.76 3.01 17.06
N ALA A 70 15.80 2.76 17.85
CA ALA A 70 16.04 1.43 18.40
C ALA A 70 14.88 0.96 19.30
N LEU A 71 14.32 1.88 20.09
CA LEU A 71 13.18 1.60 20.98
C LEU A 71 11.92 1.26 20.18
N ASP A 72 11.71 1.91 19.03
CA ASP A 72 10.61 1.57 18.12
C ASP A 72 10.72 0.13 17.62
N PHE A 73 11.92 -0.32 17.25
CA PHE A 73 12.13 -1.71 16.83
C PHE A 73 11.85 -2.70 17.96
N GLU A 74 12.25 -2.40 19.20
CA GLU A 74 11.93 -3.23 20.37
C GLU A 74 10.42 -3.32 20.59
N ARG A 75 9.70 -2.19 20.49
CA ARG A 75 8.23 -2.14 20.63
C ARG A 75 7.50 -2.89 19.53
N LEU A 76 7.99 -2.82 18.29
CA LEU A 76 7.45 -3.60 17.17
C LEU A 76 7.71 -5.10 17.36
N ALA A 77 8.93 -5.47 17.76
CA ALA A 77 9.30 -6.86 17.99
C ALA A 77 8.47 -7.50 19.12
N ALA A 78 8.19 -6.75 20.19
CA ALA A 78 7.30 -7.20 21.28
C ALA A 78 5.87 -7.51 20.81
N GLN A 79 5.43 -6.91 19.70
CA GLN A 79 4.14 -7.18 19.05
C GLN A 79 4.23 -8.27 17.97
N GLY A 80 5.38 -8.91 17.81
CA GLY A 80 5.63 -9.90 16.75
C GLY A 80 5.74 -9.26 15.36
N VAL A 81 6.07 -7.97 15.28
CA VAL A 81 6.22 -7.23 14.03
C VAL A 81 7.71 -7.05 13.73
N THR A 82 8.11 -7.49 12.55
CA THR A 82 9.49 -7.34 12.07
C THR A 82 9.47 -6.62 10.73
N PRO A 83 10.21 -5.52 10.55
CA PRO A 83 10.30 -4.85 9.26
C PRO A 83 10.66 -5.81 8.12
N THR A 84 9.93 -5.72 7.02
CA THR A 84 10.25 -6.42 5.78
C THR A 84 11.40 -5.77 5.04
N ILE A 85 11.44 -4.45 5.05
CA ILE A 85 12.52 -3.64 4.49
C ILE A 85 12.97 -2.68 5.59
N GLN A 86 14.29 -2.50 5.73
CA GLN A 86 14.87 -1.50 6.60
C GLN A 86 16.05 -0.85 5.88
N PHE A 87 16.22 0.46 6.04
CA PHE A 87 17.36 1.20 5.54
C PHE A 87 17.49 2.54 6.26
N ALA A 88 18.64 3.19 6.13
CA ALA A 88 18.82 4.58 6.52
C ALA A 88 19.11 5.42 5.29
N SER A 89 18.44 6.55 5.15
CA SER A 89 18.67 7.54 4.09
C SER A 89 18.91 8.91 4.71
N GLY A 90 20.07 9.51 4.43
CA GLY A 90 20.43 10.81 5.01
C GLY A 90 20.48 10.80 6.55
N GLY A 91 20.83 9.66 7.15
CA GLY A 91 20.83 9.47 8.61
C GLY A 91 19.46 9.17 9.24
N ILE A 92 18.38 9.16 8.46
CA ILE A 92 17.03 8.84 8.94
C ILE A 92 16.73 7.38 8.64
N THR A 93 16.49 6.59 9.69
CA THR A 93 16.06 5.19 9.56
C THR A 93 14.62 5.13 9.07
N GLN A 94 14.39 4.26 8.09
CA GLN A 94 13.10 3.96 7.52
C GLN A 94 12.87 2.46 7.51
N ALA A 95 11.61 2.07 7.64
CA ALA A 95 11.19 0.68 7.60
C ALA A 95 9.88 0.53 6.84
N PHE A 96 9.73 -0.58 6.13
CA PHE A 96 8.45 -1.01 5.59
C PHE A 96 8.03 -2.31 6.28
N VAL A 97 6.81 -2.32 6.78
CA VAL A 97 6.14 -3.50 7.34
C VAL A 97 5.10 -3.95 6.32
N HIS A 98 5.22 -5.18 5.83
CA HIS A 98 4.25 -5.73 4.88
C HIS A 98 2.99 -6.18 5.62
N VAL A 99 1.84 -5.66 5.20
CA VAL A 99 0.54 -5.99 5.77
C VAL A 99 -0.15 -6.96 4.82
N ASN A 100 -0.05 -8.26 5.14
CA ASN A 100 -0.65 -9.29 4.29
C ASN A 100 -2.10 -9.52 4.68
N TYR A 101 -3.01 -8.90 3.95
CA TYR A 101 -4.35 -9.41 3.66
C TYR A 101 -4.88 -8.53 2.52
N GLY A 102 -5.51 -9.14 1.51
CA GLY A 102 -5.73 -8.51 0.21
C GLY A 102 -6.34 -7.11 0.26
N CYS A 103 -5.83 -6.21 -0.59
CA CYS A 103 -6.42 -4.90 -0.93
C CYS A 103 -7.19 -4.24 0.23
N GLU A 104 -6.53 -4.08 1.39
CA GLU A 104 -7.19 -3.47 2.53
C GLU A 104 -7.72 -2.09 2.16
N SER A 105 -8.90 -1.74 2.67
CA SER A 105 -9.44 -0.42 2.42
C SER A 105 -8.49 0.64 2.99
N ARG A 106 -8.43 1.78 2.30
CA ARG A 106 -7.62 2.92 2.74
C ARG A 106 -7.89 3.29 4.21
N GLN A 107 -9.16 3.28 4.60
CA GLN A 107 -9.60 3.56 5.96
C GLN A 107 -9.05 2.57 7.01
N VAL A 108 -9.07 1.27 6.72
CA VAL A 108 -8.52 0.25 7.64
C VAL A 108 -7.02 0.43 7.79
N MET A 109 -6.31 0.70 6.70
CA MET A 109 -4.87 0.93 6.73
C MET A 109 -4.49 2.22 7.46
N ASP A 110 -5.23 3.32 7.25
CA ASP A 110 -5.01 4.59 7.96
C ASP A 110 -5.27 4.40 9.47
N SER A 111 -6.35 3.70 9.84
CA SER A 111 -6.64 3.38 11.26
C SER A 111 -5.55 2.52 11.90
N LEU A 112 -5.01 1.54 11.14
CA LEU A 112 -3.89 0.72 11.59
C LEU A 112 -2.62 1.55 11.79
N ALA A 113 -2.33 2.47 10.86
CA ALA A 113 -1.18 3.37 10.98
C ALA A 113 -1.30 4.27 12.22
N GLU A 114 -2.48 4.84 12.48
CA GLU A 114 -2.75 5.63 13.68
C GLU A 114 -2.54 4.83 14.96
N GLN A 115 -3.10 3.62 15.04
CA GLN A 115 -2.95 2.75 16.22
C GLN A 115 -1.49 2.39 16.50
N ILE A 116 -0.72 2.07 15.46
CA ILE A 116 0.70 1.73 15.62
C ILE A 116 1.52 2.98 15.99
N GLN A 117 1.20 4.15 15.45
CA GLN A 117 1.94 5.38 15.73
C GLN A 117 1.83 5.82 17.21
N VAL A 118 0.70 5.58 17.89
CA VAL A 118 0.53 5.95 19.32
C VAL A 118 1.65 5.39 20.21
N GLY A 119 2.24 4.26 19.81
CA GLY A 119 3.32 3.62 20.55
C GLY A 119 4.72 3.87 20.02
N LEU A 120 4.93 4.71 19.01
CA LEU A 120 6.22 4.88 18.33
C LEU A 120 6.63 6.34 18.22
N ASP A 121 7.93 6.60 18.24
CA ASP A 121 8.50 7.91 17.91
C ASP A 121 8.55 8.12 16.39
N ALA A 122 8.52 7.03 15.62
CA ALA A 122 8.44 7.05 14.17
C ALA A 122 7.11 7.60 13.65
N SER A 123 7.16 8.33 12.53
CA SER A 123 5.96 8.62 11.73
C SER A 123 5.54 7.37 10.98
N VAL A 124 4.27 6.98 11.08
CA VAL A 124 3.72 5.79 10.42
C VAL A 124 2.74 6.22 9.35
N ARG A 125 2.89 5.71 8.13
CA ARG A 125 2.00 6.01 7.01
C ARG A 125 1.52 4.74 6.34
N ALA A 126 0.22 4.69 6.06
CA ALA A 126 -0.38 3.68 5.23
C ALA A 126 -0.04 3.89 3.75
N HIS A 127 0.43 2.82 3.12
CA HIS A 127 0.72 2.76 1.70
C HIS A 127 0.01 1.56 1.07
N ILE A 128 -0.65 1.75 -0.06
CA ILE A 128 -1.39 0.69 -0.76
C ILE A 128 -0.72 0.48 -2.12
N GLY A 129 -0.41 -0.77 -2.44
CA GLY A 129 0.21 -1.14 -3.71
C GLY A 129 1.73 -1.21 -3.65
N SER A 130 2.38 -0.73 -4.70
CA SER A 130 3.83 -0.88 -4.89
C SER A 130 4.63 0.06 -4.00
N VAL A 131 5.64 -0.46 -3.31
CA VAL A 131 6.63 0.34 -2.55
C VAL A 131 7.94 0.44 -3.33
N SER A 132 8.65 1.55 -3.13
CA SER A 132 9.95 1.81 -3.72
C SER A 132 10.94 2.24 -2.64
N PHE A 133 12.17 1.74 -2.71
CA PHE A 133 13.24 2.09 -1.78
C PHE A 133 14.60 2.02 -2.48
N PRO A 134 15.63 2.71 -1.96
CA PRO A 134 16.94 2.75 -2.61
C PRO A 134 17.50 1.34 -2.83
N LEU A 135 18.04 1.10 -4.03
CA LEU A 135 18.72 -0.15 -4.34
C LEU A 135 20.06 -0.22 -3.55
N PRO A 136 20.43 -1.36 -2.94
CA PRO A 136 21.70 -1.48 -2.23
C PRO A 136 22.90 -1.12 -3.11
N GLY A 137 23.76 -0.24 -2.59
CA GLY A 137 24.92 0.28 -3.32
C GLY A 137 24.66 1.59 -4.06
N PHE A 138 23.46 2.17 -3.95
CA PHE A 138 23.10 3.46 -4.53
C PHE A 138 22.63 4.44 -3.46
N ASP A 139 23.11 5.68 -3.56
CA ASP A 139 22.65 6.80 -2.75
C ASP A 139 21.44 7.47 -3.42
N CYS A 140 20.67 8.25 -2.66
CA CYS A 140 19.46 8.88 -3.18
C CYS A 140 19.60 10.40 -3.27
N TRP A 141 19.14 10.98 -4.36
CA TRP A 141 19.03 12.41 -4.58
C TRP A 141 17.66 12.92 -4.13
N SER A 142 17.67 13.99 -3.35
CA SER A 142 16.50 14.77 -2.95
C SER A 142 16.91 16.22 -2.89
N ASP A 143 16.13 17.11 -3.51
CA ASP A 143 16.36 18.56 -3.45
C ASP A 143 17.80 18.94 -3.89
N GLU A 144 18.28 18.30 -4.96
CA GLU A 144 19.65 18.45 -5.50
C GLU A 144 20.78 18.04 -4.55
N GLN A 145 20.45 17.43 -3.41
CA GLN A 145 21.41 16.93 -2.44
C GLN A 145 21.46 15.40 -2.46
N LEU A 146 22.68 14.88 -2.50
CA LEU A 146 22.93 13.45 -2.34
C LEU A 146 22.80 13.06 -0.87
N ARG A 147 21.88 12.14 -0.59
CA ARG A 147 21.65 11.52 0.72
C ARG A 147 22.18 10.11 0.70
N VAL A 148 23.14 9.85 1.58
CA VAL A 148 23.78 8.54 1.70
C VAL A 148 22.77 7.50 2.18
N CYS A 149 22.70 6.37 1.48
CA CYS A 149 21.82 5.24 1.80
C CYS A 149 22.63 4.08 2.38
N ARG A 150 22.24 3.57 3.55
CA ARG A 150 22.97 2.50 4.26
C ARG A 150 22.06 1.48 4.89
N GLY A 151 22.65 0.33 5.22
CA GLY A 151 21.98 -0.72 5.99
C GLY A 151 20.70 -1.23 5.33
N ILE A 152 20.64 -1.22 3.99
CA ILE A 152 19.48 -1.70 3.26
C ILE A 152 19.39 -3.22 3.43
N SER A 153 18.40 -3.66 4.17
CA SER A 153 18.10 -5.06 4.43
C SER A 153 16.68 -5.40 4.00
N PHE A 154 16.52 -6.65 3.56
CA PHE A 154 15.24 -7.21 3.17
C PHE A 154 15.06 -8.58 3.82
N ASP A 155 13.98 -8.77 4.58
CA ASP A 155 13.59 -10.07 5.13
C ASP A 155 12.33 -10.60 4.45
N SER A 156 12.52 -11.55 3.54
CA SER A 156 11.41 -12.18 2.83
C SER A 156 10.47 -13.03 3.71
N ASN A 157 10.91 -13.43 4.91
CA ASN A 157 10.10 -14.27 5.80
C ASN A 157 9.09 -13.48 6.61
N SER A 158 9.35 -12.18 6.84
CA SER A 158 8.39 -11.25 7.45
C SER A 158 7.15 -10.99 6.59
N MET A 159 7.23 -11.28 5.29
CA MET A 159 6.08 -11.15 4.39
C MET A 159 5.02 -12.19 4.72
N GLY A 160 3.76 -11.76 4.73
CA GLY A 160 2.65 -12.70 4.65
C GLY A 160 1.85 -12.95 5.93
N THR A 161 2.25 -12.46 7.11
CA THR A 161 1.55 -12.86 8.35
C THR A 161 1.48 -11.81 9.45
N GLN A 162 2.06 -10.62 9.24
CA GLN A 162 2.15 -9.62 10.29
C GLN A 162 0.82 -8.88 10.47
N LEU A 163 0.48 -8.58 11.73
CA LEU A 163 -0.67 -7.75 12.14
C LEU A 163 -2.07 -8.34 11.84
N SER A 164 -2.16 -9.62 11.45
CA SER A 164 -3.42 -10.28 11.07
C SER A 164 -4.54 -10.22 12.13
N ASN A 165 -4.20 -10.34 13.41
CA ASN A 165 -5.17 -10.23 14.51
C ASN A 165 -5.68 -8.78 14.68
N GLN A 166 -4.79 -7.79 14.68
CA GLN A 166 -5.17 -6.37 14.80
C GLN A 166 -6.04 -5.93 13.62
N LEU A 167 -5.71 -6.36 12.39
CA LEU A 167 -6.54 -6.14 11.20
C LEU A 167 -7.94 -6.75 11.35
N ARG A 168 -8.04 -7.97 11.88
CA ARG A 168 -9.34 -8.63 12.09
C ARG A 168 -10.22 -7.84 13.06
N HIS A 169 -9.63 -7.28 14.11
CA HIS A 169 -10.34 -6.42 15.06
C HIS A 169 -10.81 -5.11 14.39
N LEU A 170 -9.90 -4.41 13.72
CA LEU A 170 -10.20 -3.15 13.02
C LEU A 170 -11.31 -3.29 11.98
N LYS A 171 -11.32 -4.37 11.19
CA LYS A 171 -12.41 -4.65 10.25
C LYS A 171 -13.76 -4.75 10.95
N GLY A 172 -13.81 -5.45 12.07
CA GLY A 172 -15.03 -5.57 12.89
C GLY A 172 -15.55 -4.23 13.40
N GLU A 173 -14.67 -3.27 13.67
CA GLU A 173 -15.04 -1.92 14.14
C GLU A 173 -15.46 -0.99 12.99
N VAL A 174 -14.73 -1.02 11.88
CA VAL A 174 -15.03 -0.21 10.69
C VAL A 174 -16.34 -0.68 10.04
N ASP A 175 -16.57 -1.98 9.92
CA ASP A 175 -17.82 -2.52 9.35
C ASP A 175 -19.04 -2.24 10.25
N ARG A 176 -18.87 -2.24 11.57
CA ARG A 176 -19.93 -1.87 12.53
C ARG A 176 -20.29 -0.38 12.47
N SER A 177 -19.31 0.48 12.21
CA SER A 177 -19.55 1.92 12.02
C SER A 177 -20.43 2.20 10.79
N ARG A 178 -20.42 1.32 9.79
CA ARG A 178 -21.36 1.38 8.64
C ARG A 178 -22.77 0.92 9.00
N THR A 179 -22.92 -0.07 9.89
CA THR A 179 -24.24 -0.59 10.26
C THR A 179 -25.03 0.36 11.16
N LEU A 180 -24.35 1.24 11.90
CA LEU A 180 -24.98 2.28 12.72
C LEU A 180 -25.45 3.51 11.93
N GLY A 181 -25.18 3.58 10.62
CA GLY A 181 -25.71 4.61 9.71
C GLY A 181 -26.99 4.20 8.96
N ALA A 182 -27.43 2.95 9.07
CA ALA A 182 -28.69 2.49 8.49
C ALA A 182 -29.76 2.50 9.58
N VAL A 183 -30.45 3.64 9.76
CA VAL A 183 -31.74 3.66 10.46
C VAL A 183 -32.67 2.73 9.68
N PRO A 184 -33.18 1.64 10.26
CA PRO A 184 -34.24 0.86 9.62
C PRO A 184 -35.46 1.76 9.58
N ALA A 185 -35.93 2.11 8.38
CA ALA A 185 -37.28 2.64 8.23
C ALA A 185 -38.22 1.58 8.80
N LEU A 186 -38.81 1.91 9.96
CA LEU A 186 -39.79 1.09 10.65
C LEU A 186 -40.90 0.72 9.66
N ILE A 187 -41.08 -0.58 9.47
CA ILE A 187 -42.34 -1.14 8.99
C ILE A 187 -43.38 -0.84 10.08
N LEU A 188 -44.35 0.01 9.75
CA LEU A 188 -45.59 0.13 10.50
C LEU A 188 -46.74 -0.13 9.52
N GLU A 189 -47.12 -1.40 9.37
CA GLU A 189 -48.45 -1.73 8.88
C GLU A 189 -49.41 -1.71 10.08
N ALA A 190 -50.46 -0.89 10.00
CA ALA A 190 -51.86 -1.36 10.00
C ALA A 190 -52.84 -0.29 10.51
N THR A 191 -53.81 -0.02 9.63
CA THR A 191 -55.24 0.29 9.91
C THR A 191 -55.62 1.59 10.61
N THR A 192 -56.23 2.50 9.86
CA THR A 192 -57.63 2.90 10.12
C THR A 192 -58.31 3.32 8.81
N GLU A 193 -59.54 2.84 8.67
CA GLU A 193 -60.43 2.89 7.52
C GLU A 193 -60.95 4.30 7.19
N GLY A 194 -61.41 4.47 5.94
CA GLY A 194 -62.66 5.21 5.69
C GLY A 194 -62.58 6.45 4.80
N GLY A 195 -63.06 6.29 3.56
CA GLY A 195 -63.97 7.26 2.92
C GLY A 195 -63.41 8.17 1.82
N ALA A 196 -63.85 7.88 0.58
CA ALA A 196 -64.22 8.77 -0.56
C ALA A 196 -63.33 10.01 -0.87
N GLU A 197 -62.92 10.33 -2.09
CA GLU A 197 -63.65 10.27 -3.36
C GLU A 197 -62.69 10.60 -4.54
N SER A 198 -62.92 9.96 -5.70
CA SER A 198 -62.81 10.45 -7.08
C SER A 198 -61.70 11.45 -7.50
N LEU A 199 -60.85 11.06 -8.48
CA LEU A 199 -60.88 11.61 -9.86
C LEU A 199 -59.66 11.17 -10.71
N LYS A 200 -59.99 10.59 -11.88
CA LYS A 200 -59.37 10.70 -13.22
C LYS A 200 -57.86 10.41 -13.39
N GLU A 201 -57.51 9.32 -14.06
CA GLU A 201 -57.38 9.20 -15.52
C GLU A 201 -55.99 9.69 -16.04
N LYS A 202 -55.12 8.74 -16.40
CA LYS A 202 -54.52 8.64 -17.75
C LYS A 202 -53.54 7.46 -17.86
N ARG A 203 -53.87 6.57 -18.81
CA ARG A 203 -53.00 5.58 -19.46
C ARG A 203 -51.69 6.22 -19.93
N THR A 204 -50.57 5.51 -19.82
CA THR A 204 -49.60 5.42 -20.92
C THR A 204 -48.87 4.07 -20.88
N VAL A 205 -48.88 3.42 -22.03
CA VAL A 205 -48.31 2.10 -22.37
C VAL A 205 -46.78 2.21 -22.48
N ARG A 206 -46.03 1.23 -21.96
CA ARG A 206 -44.61 1.04 -22.31
C ARG A 206 -44.45 -0.24 -23.12
N GLY A 207 -44.11 -0.07 -24.40
CA GLY A 207 -43.73 -1.14 -25.32
C GLY A 207 -42.31 -1.65 -25.06
N GLU A 208 -42.08 -2.88 -25.49
CA GLU A 208 -40.83 -3.64 -25.44
C GLU A 208 -39.65 -2.98 -26.18
N PRO A 209 -38.40 -3.34 -25.82
CA PRO A 209 -37.19 -2.83 -26.47
C PRO A 209 -36.86 -3.58 -27.78
N PRO A 210 -36.23 -2.94 -28.78
CA PRO A 210 -35.75 -3.63 -29.98
C PRO A 210 -34.41 -4.37 -29.74
N ARG A 211 -34.24 -5.49 -30.45
CA ARG A 211 -33.01 -6.31 -30.51
C ARG A 211 -31.93 -5.66 -31.40
N PRO A 212 -30.63 -5.92 -31.15
CA PRO A 212 -29.54 -5.40 -31.97
C PRO A 212 -29.37 -6.16 -33.30
N SER A 213 -29.09 -5.40 -34.36
CA SER A 213 -28.80 -5.84 -35.72
C SER A 213 -27.41 -6.48 -35.87
N GLU A 214 -27.34 -7.47 -36.75
CA GLU A 214 -26.12 -8.07 -37.28
C GLU A 214 -25.48 -7.17 -38.36
N TYR A 215 -24.16 -7.03 -38.30
CA TYR A 215 -23.27 -6.79 -39.44
C TYR A 215 -21.99 -7.58 -39.21
#